data_AF-F3Z873-F1
#
_entry.id   AF-F3Z873-F1
#
_cell.length_a   1.000
_cell.length_b   1.000
_cell.length_c   1.000
_cell.angle_alpha   90.00
_cell.angle_beta   90.00
_cell.angle_gamma   90.00
#
_symmetry.space_group_name_H-M   'P 1'
#
loop_
_entity.id
_entity.type
_entity.pdbx_description
1 polymer ?
#
loop_
_entity_poly.entity_id
_entity_poly.type
_entity_poly.pdbx_seq_one_letter_code
_entity_poly.pdbx_strand_id
1 'polypeptide(L)'
;MTTPPPTPQAPAPPPSPPEDRGRAPGHEHNHHHGPATPGSRRLRTVIAAVLVPFAAAVVAGLVLLWPGAPGAHERSGVGFDRQTVSGKVTGIEHVGCNDAAGGGGAGAGGGGNGPQDPSAGGTGSSASGGTGASGPGAESGAGSGEHAAGVCEQATVEITEGKDKGHRYPELIRPDASRRLHAGQLVVLAYAPDAPRALQYSVTDVGRTPPMVLLAAVFALVVVAVGRLRGLMALVALAVSFLVLTFFILPAILEGSNPLVVAVVGASAIMLIALYLCHGLSARTSVAVLGTLTSLLLIGVLGSLFIGWAALTGNTDDNTGLIHGLYPHIDMSGLLLAGVLIGSLGVLDDVTVTQTSAVWELHQADPGMTRRALYRAGLRIGRDHIASVVNTLVLAYAGAALPLLLLFSLARSDVGAVATSELVGEEIVRTLVGSIGLVASVPVTTALATLVVSADRVPHPPSSGVGGVPPRPEVPGPVSAGRLLGGGGRRRKR
;
A
#
# COMPACT_ATOMS: atom_id res chain seq x y z
N MET A 1 -8.04 -14.47 69.24
CA MET A 1 -7.26 -14.68 68.01
C MET A 1 -7.59 -13.54 67.06
N THR A 2 -6.55 -12.77 66.70
CA THR A 2 -6.44 -11.84 65.55
C THR A 2 -7.53 -10.79 65.33
N THR A 3 -7.27 -9.56 65.81
CA THR A 3 -7.89 -8.31 65.36
C THR A 3 -7.51 -8.01 63.90
N PRO A 4 -8.43 -7.47 63.06
CA PRO A 4 -8.12 -7.09 61.69
C PRO A 4 -7.26 -5.81 61.63
N PRO A 5 -6.48 -5.60 60.56
CA PRO A 5 -5.65 -4.40 60.39
C PRO A 5 -6.51 -3.18 60.04
N PRO A 6 -6.05 -1.95 60.36
CA PRO A 6 -6.77 -0.72 60.00
C PRO A 6 -6.68 -0.42 58.51
N THR A 7 -7.78 0.11 57.95
CA THR A 7 -7.87 0.66 56.59
C THR A 7 -6.91 1.82 56.35
N PRO A 8 -6.27 1.93 55.17
CA PRO A 8 -5.40 3.06 54.85
C PRO A 8 -6.19 4.37 54.66
N GLN A 9 -5.76 5.43 55.32
CA GLN A 9 -6.26 6.80 55.13
C GLN A 9 -5.80 7.36 53.78
N ALA A 10 -6.70 8.07 53.09
CA ALA A 10 -6.39 8.79 51.86
C ALA A 10 -5.40 9.93 52.12
N PRO A 11 -4.46 10.22 51.19
CA PRO A 11 -3.52 11.32 51.34
C PRO A 11 -4.22 12.68 51.24
N ALA A 12 -3.75 13.63 52.06
CA ALA A 12 -4.25 15.01 52.09
C ALA A 12 -3.98 15.76 50.75
N PRO A 13 -4.86 16.69 50.34
CA PRO A 13 -4.64 17.49 49.14
C PRO A 13 -3.47 18.47 49.32
N PRO A 14 -2.75 18.79 48.23
CA PRO A 14 -1.61 19.71 48.28
C PRO A 14 -2.05 21.16 48.58
N PRO A 15 -1.18 21.98 49.20
CA PRO A 15 -1.50 23.37 49.50
C PRO A 15 -1.66 24.20 48.22
N SER A 16 -2.63 25.11 48.25
CA SER A 16 -2.89 26.10 47.19
C SER A 16 -1.73 27.08 47.06
N PRO A 17 -1.35 27.48 45.82
CA PRO A 17 -0.27 28.43 45.58
C PRO A 17 -0.68 29.86 46.01
N PRO A 18 0.29 30.73 46.34
CA PRO A 18 0.01 32.10 46.77
C PRO A 18 -0.56 32.95 45.62
N GLU A 19 -1.56 33.78 45.94
CA GLU A 19 -2.14 34.79 45.05
C GLU A 19 -1.10 35.85 44.68
N ASP A 20 -0.67 35.87 43.41
CA ASP A 20 0.16 36.93 42.87
C ASP A 20 -0.72 38.09 42.36
N ARG A 21 -0.72 39.19 43.10
CA ARG A 21 -1.30 40.47 42.68
C ARG A 21 -0.28 41.21 41.81
N GLY A 22 -0.34 40.97 40.50
CA GLY A 22 0.47 41.68 39.52
C GLY A 22 -0.22 41.77 38.16
N ARG A 23 -1.01 42.83 37.95
CA ARG A 23 -1.62 43.15 36.65
C ARG A 23 -0.54 43.68 35.69
N ALA A 24 -0.17 42.88 34.69
CA ALA A 24 0.53 43.32 33.49
C ALA A 24 -0.34 43.03 32.24
N PRO A 25 -0.29 43.86 31.18
CA PRO A 25 -1.15 43.69 30.01
C PRO A 25 -0.74 42.44 29.23
N GLY A 26 -1.72 41.60 28.88
CA GLY A 26 -1.52 40.40 28.07
C GLY A 26 -1.00 40.76 26.68
N HIS A 27 0.23 40.34 26.38
CA HIS A 27 0.70 40.22 25.01
C HIS A 27 0.17 38.89 24.44
N GLU A 28 -0.79 38.98 23.53
CA GLU A 28 -1.16 37.87 22.67
C GLU A 28 0.02 37.54 21.74
N HIS A 29 0.69 36.42 21.98
CA HIS A 29 1.66 35.86 21.04
C HIS A 29 0.91 35.08 19.96
N ASN A 30 0.53 35.80 18.91
CA ASN A 30 0.03 35.19 17.69
C ASN A 30 1.21 34.50 17.00
N HIS A 31 1.29 33.16 17.06
CA HIS A 31 2.29 32.38 16.33
C HIS A 31 1.98 32.40 14.83
N HIS A 32 2.33 33.50 14.17
CA HIS A 32 2.48 33.51 12.72
C HIS A 32 3.69 32.65 12.36
N HIS A 33 3.45 31.49 11.74
CA HIS A 33 4.47 30.83 10.95
C HIS A 33 4.82 31.75 9.78
N GLY A 34 5.89 32.54 9.95
CA GLY A 34 6.49 33.27 8.85
C GLY A 34 6.87 32.29 7.72
N PRO A 35 6.82 32.72 6.45
CA PRO A 35 7.23 31.88 5.33
C PRO A 35 8.67 31.43 5.56
N ALA A 36 8.95 30.16 5.27
CA ALA A 36 10.29 29.58 5.35
C ALA A 36 11.31 30.53 4.72
N THR A 37 12.41 30.81 5.43
CA THR A 37 13.51 31.65 4.93
C THR A 37 13.90 31.17 3.53
N PRO A 38 13.87 32.05 2.51
CA PRO A 38 14.11 31.63 1.14
C PRO A 38 15.54 31.13 1.03
N GLY A 39 15.69 29.85 0.70
CA GLY A 39 16.99 29.28 0.40
C GLY A 39 17.70 30.06 -0.71
N SER A 40 19.02 29.97 -0.70
CA SER A 40 19.90 30.66 -1.63
C SER A 40 19.41 30.51 -3.06
N ARG A 41 19.32 31.64 -3.78
CA ARG A 41 18.74 31.70 -5.14
C ARG A 41 19.37 30.66 -6.08
N ARG A 42 20.68 30.41 -5.92
CA ARG A 42 21.44 29.40 -6.67
C ARG A 42 20.94 27.98 -6.45
N LEU A 43 20.60 27.62 -5.21
CA LEU A 43 20.14 26.28 -4.87
C LEU A 43 18.76 25.98 -5.45
N ARG A 44 17.84 26.95 -5.37
CA ARG A 44 16.54 26.87 -6.06
C ARG A 44 16.72 26.72 -7.57
N THR A 45 17.70 27.41 -8.16
CA THR A 45 18.02 27.26 -9.58
C THR A 45 18.54 25.86 -9.91
N VAL A 46 19.43 25.27 -9.09
CA VAL A 46 19.95 23.91 -9.32
C VAL A 46 18.85 22.86 -9.21
N ILE A 47 18.02 22.94 -8.16
CA ILE A 47 16.88 22.03 -7.98
C ILE A 47 15.90 22.16 -9.14
N ALA A 48 15.56 23.38 -9.56
CA ALA A 48 14.70 23.62 -10.71
C ALA A 48 15.33 23.10 -12.02
N ALA A 49 16.64 23.22 -12.19
CA ALA A 49 17.35 22.72 -13.38
C ALA A 49 17.30 21.20 -13.53
N VAL A 50 17.02 20.45 -12.46
CA VAL A 50 16.81 18.99 -12.52
C VAL A 50 15.33 18.65 -12.60
N LEU A 51 14.50 19.28 -11.77
CA LEU A 51 13.08 18.92 -11.66
C LEU A 51 12.23 19.43 -12.81
N VAL A 52 12.55 20.57 -13.42
CA VAL A 52 11.77 21.10 -14.56
C VAL A 52 11.95 20.21 -15.80
N PRO A 53 13.17 19.82 -16.21
CA PRO A 53 13.33 18.85 -17.31
C PRO A 53 12.69 17.50 -17.01
N PHE A 54 12.78 17.03 -15.76
CA PHE A 54 12.13 15.79 -15.36
C PHE A 54 10.61 15.87 -15.46
N ALA A 55 10.00 16.91 -14.90
CA ALA A 55 8.55 17.13 -14.99
C ALA A 55 8.11 17.30 -16.45
N ALA A 56 8.91 17.98 -17.29
CA ALA A 56 8.66 18.10 -18.71
C ALA A 56 8.71 16.73 -19.41
N ALA A 57 9.66 15.86 -19.05
CA ALA A 57 9.75 14.49 -19.57
C ALA A 57 8.54 13.64 -19.14
N VAL A 58 8.06 13.79 -17.90
CA VAL A 58 6.83 13.13 -17.43
C VAL A 58 5.62 13.62 -18.22
N VAL A 59 5.46 14.93 -18.41
CA VAL A 59 4.37 15.50 -19.22
C VAL A 59 4.45 15.02 -20.66
N ALA A 60 5.64 15.01 -21.26
CA ALA A 60 5.84 14.47 -22.61
C ALA A 60 5.48 12.98 -22.66
N GLY A 61 5.88 12.19 -21.66
CA GLY A 61 5.50 10.78 -21.55
C GLY A 61 3.98 10.60 -21.42
N LEU A 62 3.32 11.40 -20.59
CA LEU A 62 1.86 11.39 -20.46
C LEU A 62 1.18 11.70 -21.79
N VAL A 63 1.68 12.68 -22.56
CA VAL A 63 1.12 13.05 -23.87
C VAL A 63 1.38 11.97 -24.92
N LEU A 64 2.59 11.40 -24.97
CA LEU A 64 3.01 10.41 -25.96
C LEU A 64 2.36 9.04 -25.73
N LEU A 65 2.12 8.68 -24.46
CA LEU A 65 1.53 7.41 -24.05
C LEU A 65 0.07 7.60 -23.62
N TRP A 66 -0.53 8.76 -23.88
CA TRP A 66 -1.92 9.00 -23.51
C TRP A 66 -2.79 8.00 -24.28
N PRO A 67 -3.62 7.20 -23.58
CA PRO A 67 -4.46 6.24 -24.26
C PRO A 67 -5.48 6.95 -25.14
N GLY A 68 -5.80 6.34 -26.28
CA GLY A 68 -6.87 6.80 -27.15
C GLY A 68 -8.23 6.80 -26.44
N ALA A 69 -9.26 7.31 -27.11
CA ALA A 69 -10.62 7.05 -26.65
C ALA A 69 -10.80 5.52 -26.61
N PRO A 70 -11.24 4.93 -25.48
CA PRO A 70 -11.37 3.49 -25.37
C PRO A 70 -12.20 2.99 -26.55
N GLY A 71 -11.60 2.16 -27.39
CA GLY A 71 -12.33 1.50 -28.46
C GLY A 71 -13.53 0.79 -27.83
N ALA A 72 -14.71 0.90 -28.45
CA ALA A 72 -15.85 0.14 -27.99
C ALA A 72 -15.53 -1.35 -28.16
N HIS A 73 -15.05 -2.00 -27.10
CA HIS A 73 -14.94 -3.45 -27.09
C HIS A 73 -16.36 -4.01 -27.18
N GLU A 74 -16.60 -4.77 -28.24
CA GLU A 74 -17.86 -5.47 -28.41
C GLU A 74 -17.98 -6.45 -27.25
N ARG A 75 -18.97 -6.24 -26.39
CA ARG A 75 -19.09 -7.01 -25.15
C ARG A 75 -19.28 -8.47 -25.52
N SER A 76 -18.34 -9.31 -25.11
CA SER A 76 -18.36 -10.75 -25.30
C SER A 76 -19.55 -11.42 -24.58
N GLY A 77 -20.15 -10.75 -23.59
CA GLY A 77 -21.32 -11.23 -22.85
C GLY A 77 -21.04 -12.43 -21.92
N VAL A 78 -19.77 -12.77 -21.74
CA VAL A 78 -19.30 -13.92 -20.93
C VAL A 78 -18.27 -13.47 -19.89
N GLY A 79 -18.17 -14.21 -18.79
CA GLY A 79 -17.24 -13.89 -17.70
C GLY A 79 -17.47 -12.51 -17.09
N PHE A 80 -16.39 -11.74 -16.95
CA PHE A 80 -16.36 -10.39 -16.35
C PHE A 80 -16.99 -9.29 -17.22
N ASP A 81 -17.24 -9.58 -18.50
CA ASP A 81 -17.80 -8.64 -19.47
C ASP A 81 -19.33 -8.80 -19.62
N ARG A 82 -19.95 -9.53 -18.67
CA ARG A 82 -21.41 -9.63 -18.56
C ARG A 82 -22.02 -8.31 -18.14
N GLN A 83 -23.16 -7.99 -18.73
CA GLN A 83 -23.95 -6.86 -18.30
C GLN A 83 -24.44 -7.13 -16.87
N THR A 84 -24.24 -6.18 -15.97
CA THR A 84 -24.73 -6.30 -14.59
C THR A 84 -25.82 -5.29 -14.32
N VAL A 85 -26.80 -5.69 -13.50
CA VAL A 85 -27.87 -4.80 -13.00
C VAL A 85 -28.07 -5.00 -11.50
N SER A 86 -28.63 -4.00 -10.84
CA SER A 86 -28.92 -4.05 -9.41
C SER A 86 -30.19 -4.84 -9.10
N GLY A 87 -30.16 -5.69 -8.08
CA GLY A 87 -31.30 -6.45 -7.57
C GLY A 87 -31.41 -6.42 -6.04
N LYS A 88 -32.52 -6.96 -5.54
CA LYS A 88 -32.78 -7.10 -4.10
C LYS A 88 -33.44 -8.44 -3.80
N VAL A 89 -32.94 -9.15 -2.79
CA VAL A 89 -33.58 -10.37 -2.29
C VAL A 89 -34.82 -9.97 -1.50
N THR A 90 -35.99 -10.44 -1.91
CA THR A 90 -37.28 -10.11 -1.28
C THR A 90 -37.76 -11.19 -0.31
N GLY A 91 -37.27 -12.42 -0.44
CA GLY A 91 -37.64 -13.54 0.42
C GLY A 91 -36.70 -14.71 0.24
N ILE A 92 -36.64 -15.59 1.26
CA ILE A 92 -35.85 -16.82 1.24
C ILE A 92 -36.71 -17.93 1.82
N GLU A 93 -36.79 -19.04 1.09
CA GLU A 93 -37.52 -20.23 1.48
C GLU A 93 -36.57 -21.42 1.47
N HIS A 94 -36.83 -22.41 2.32
CA HIS A 94 -36.06 -23.65 2.34
C HIS A 94 -36.80 -24.69 1.50
N VAL A 95 -36.12 -25.24 0.50
CA VAL A 95 -36.70 -26.19 -0.46
C VAL A 95 -35.84 -27.45 -0.56
N GLY A 96 -36.46 -28.59 -0.89
CA GLY A 96 -35.70 -29.78 -1.25
C GLY A 96 -34.89 -29.51 -2.52
N CYS A 97 -33.58 -29.81 -2.52
CA CYS A 97 -32.74 -29.55 -3.70
C CYS A 97 -33.25 -30.26 -4.97
N ASN A 98 -33.98 -31.38 -4.84
CA ASN A 98 -34.60 -32.10 -5.95
C ASN A 98 -35.89 -31.43 -6.46
N ASP A 99 -36.67 -30.82 -5.57
CA ASP A 99 -37.91 -30.13 -5.91
C ASP A 99 -37.64 -28.79 -6.60
N ALA A 100 -36.53 -28.15 -6.24
CA ALA A 100 -36.08 -26.89 -6.83
C ALA A 100 -35.57 -27.03 -8.27
N ALA A 101 -34.96 -28.16 -8.62
CA ALA A 101 -34.55 -28.46 -9.99
C ALA A 101 -35.75 -28.68 -10.94
N GLY A 102 -36.91 -29.09 -10.39
CA GLY A 102 -38.15 -29.30 -11.15
C GLY A 102 -38.95 -28.03 -11.47
N GLY A 103 -38.68 -26.92 -10.78
CA GLY A 103 -39.36 -25.64 -11.00
C GLY A 103 -38.78 -24.79 -12.14
N GLY A 104 -37.61 -25.17 -12.66
CA GLY A 104 -36.87 -24.46 -13.70
C GLY A 104 -36.58 -25.32 -14.93
N GLY A 105 -37.59 -25.99 -15.48
CA GLY A 105 -37.46 -26.69 -16.75
C GLY A 105 -38.16 -28.04 -16.81
N ALA A 106 -39.45 -28.03 -17.10
CA ALA A 106 -40.07 -29.18 -17.74
C ALA A 106 -39.50 -29.28 -19.17
N GLY A 107 -38.69 -30.30 -19.45
CA GLY A 107 -38.44 -30.76 -20.81
C GLY A 107 -36.99 -31.11 -21.17
N ALA A 108 -36.48 -32.23 -20.66
CA ALA A 108 -35.54 -33.10 -21.38
C ALA A 108 -35.51 -34.50 -20.75
N GLY A 109 -36.66 -35.18 -20.75
CA GLY A 109 -36.72 -36.62 -20.59
C GLY A 109 -36.76 -37.27 -21.97
N GLY A 110 -35.77 -38.10 -22.29
CA GLY A 110 -35.87 -39.02 -23.43
C GLY A 110 -34.54 -39.43 -24.03
N GLY A 111 -34.15 -40.70 -23.81
CA GLY A 111 -33.21 -41.40 -24.70
C GLY A 111 -32.08 -42.14 -24.00
N GLY A 112 -32.41 -43.17 -23.22
CA GLY A 112 -31.43 -44.20 -22.90
C GLY A 112 -31.06 -44.95 -24.17
N ASN A 113 -29.77 -45.00 -24.49
CA ASN A 113 -29.18 -46.01 -25.37
C ASN A 113 -27.84 -46.41 -24.73
N GLY A 114 -27.80 -47.63 -24.19
CA GLY A 114 -26.57 -48.24 -23.71
C GLY A 114 -25.58 -48.45 -24.87
N PRO A 115 -24.26 -48.43 -24.62
CA PRO A 115 -23.29 -48.76 -25.64
C PRO A 115 -23.42 -50.26 -25.99
N GLN A 116 -23.78 -50.52 -27.24
CA GLN A 116 -23.69 -51.85 -27.86
C GLN A 116 -22.22 -52.20 -28.09
N ASP A 117 -21.90 -53.41 -27.67
CA ASP A 117 -20.66 -54.14 -27.92
C ASP A 117 -20.60 -54.60 -29.39
N PRO A 118 -19.46 -54.44 -30.09
CA PRO A 118 -19.13 -55.33 -31.19
C PRO A 118 -17.75 -55.96 -30.97
N SER A 119 -17.77 -57.26 -30.67
CA SER A 119 -16.63 -58.15 -30.81
C SER A 119 -16.30 -58.41 -32.31
N ALA A 120 -15.02 -58.36 -32.69
CA ALA A 120 -14.25 -59.47 -33.28
C ALA A 120 -13.10 -59.06 -34.25
N GLY A 121 -11.94 -59.70 -34.04
CA GLY A 121 -10.85 -59.94 -35.00
C GLY A 121 -9.62 -59.03 -34.85
N GLY A 122 -8.36 -59.48 -34.70
CA GLY A 122 -7.75 -60.80 -34.63
C GLY A 122 -6.21 -60.66 -34.65
N THR A 123 -5.53 -61.59 -33.97
CA THR A 123 -4.16 -62.11 -34.16
C THR A 123 -2.91 -61.24 -33.93
N GLY A 124 -1.98 -61.76 -33.10
CA GLY A 124 -0.55 -61.37 -33.10
C GLY A 124 0.22 -61.69 -31.81
N SER A 125 0.81 -62.88 -31.72
CA SER A 125 1.60 -63.46 -30.62
C SER A 125 2.75 -62.62 -30.04
N SER A 126 3.07 -62.81 -28.74
CA SER A 126 4.35 -63.42 -28.27
C SER A 126 4.41 -63.58 -26.73
N ALA A 127 4.89 -64.76 -26.32
CA ALA A 127 5.22 -65.27 -24.99
C ALA A 127 6.39 -64.49 -24.33
N SER A 128 6.80 -64.58 -23.05
CA SER A 128 6.56 -65.43 -21.88
C SER A 128 7.35 -64.82 -20.69
N GLY A 129 6.86 -65.04 -19.46
CA GLY A 129 7.72 -65.38 -18.30
C GLY A 129 8.12 -64.26 -17.34
N GLY A 130 7.58 -64.28 -16.12
CA GLY A 130 8.09 -63.49 -14.99
C GLY A 130 7.14 -63.42 -13.80
N THR A 131 7.32 -64.32 -12.84
CA THR A 131 6.52 -64.51 -11.63
C THR A 131 6.81 -63.49 -10.53
N GLY A 132 5.74 -62.99 -9.90
CA GLY A 132 5.62 -62.85 -8.44
C GLY A 132 6.16 -61.58 -7.78
N ALA A 133 5.25 -60.66 -7.43
CA ALA A 133 5.29 -59.94 -6.15
C ALA A 133 3.92 -59.33 -5.83
N SER A 134 3.36 -59.75 -4.70
CA SER A 134 2.06 -59.36 -4.14
C SER A 134 2.06 -57.91 -3.65
N GLY A 135 0.98 -57.17 -3.92
CA GLY A 135 0.61 -55.92 -3.24
C GLY A 135 -0.92 -55.85 -3.11
N PRO A 136 -1.49 -55.54 -1.93
CA PRO A 136 -2.93 -55.56 -1.75
C PRO A 136 -3.60 -54.28 -2.25
N GLY A 137 -4.70 -54.45 -2.98
CA GLY A 137 -5.91 -53.63 -2.94
C GLY A 137 -5.78 -52.12 -3.15
N ALA A 138 -5.80 -51.68 -4.41
CA ALA A 138 -6.36 -50.38 -4.74
C ALA A 138 -7.89 -50.50 -4.76
N GLU A 139 -8.56 -50.13 -3.67
CA GLU A 139 -9.99 -49.81 -3.71
C GLU A 139 -10.16 -48.51 -4.49
N SER A 140 -10.45 -48.65 -5.78
CA SER A 140 -11.05 -47.60 -6.59
C SER A 140 -12.46 -47.32 -6.06
N GLY A 141 -12.56 -46.36 -5.15
CA GLY A 141 -13.80 -45.73 -4.75
C GLY A 141 -14.39 -44.94 -5.92
N ALA A 142 -15.09 -45.64 -6.80
CA ALA A 142 -16.06 -45.04 -7.70
C ALA A 142 -17.26 -44.57 -6.85
N GLY A 143 -17.11 -43.40 -6.22
CA GLY A 143 -18.21 -42.70 -5.59
C GLY A 143 -19.11 -42.10 -6.67
N SER A 144 -20.05 -42.90 -7.17
CA SER A 144 -21.27 -42.37 -7.79
C SER A 144 -21.89 -41.37 -6.81
N GLY A 145 -21.96 -40.10 -7.21
CA GLY A 145 -22.41 -38.99 -6.37
C GLY A 145 -23.77 -39.26 -5.75
N GLU A 146 -23.76 -39.61 -4.47
CA GLU A 146 -24.91 -39.52 -3.61
C GLU A 146 -25.21 -38.03 -3.45
N HIS A 147 -26.14 -37.52 -4.27
CA HIS A 147 -26.72 -36.21 -4.08
C HIS A 147 -27.19 -36.14 -2.63
N ALA A 148 -26.46 -35.40 -1.79
CA ALA A 148 -26.90 -35.10 -0.44
C ALA A 148 -28.35 -34.62 -0.54
N ALA A 149 -29.26 -35.33 0.13
CA ALA A 149 -30.62 -34.89 0.40
C ALA A 149 -30.56 -33.66 1.34
N GLY A 150 -29.96 -32.59 0.83
CA GLY A 150 -29.74 -31.34 1.53
C GLY A 150 -30.93 -30.42 1.33
N VAL A 151 -31.14 -29.56 2.33
CA VAL A 151 -32.08 -28.44 2.24
C VAL A 151 -31.37 -27.34 1.46
N CYS A 152 -31.92 -26.97 0.30
CA CYS A 152 -31.50 -25.81 -0.48
C CYS A 152 -32.24 -24.56 0.00
N GLU A 153 -31.65 -23.40 -0.22
CA GLU A 153 -32.34 -22.11 -0.03
C GLU A 153 -32.78 -21.60 -1.42
N GLN A 154 -34.05 -21.19 -1.55
CA GLN A 154 -34.56 -20.53 -2.73
C GLN A 154 -34.81 -19.06 -2.40
N ALA A 155 -33.98 -18.19 -2.96
CA ALA A 155 -34.13 -16.75 -2.82
C ALA A 155 -35.04 -16.21 -3.92
N THR A 156 -36.05 -15.41 -3.55
CA THR A 156 -36.78 -14.61 -4.53
C THR A 156 -36.03 -13.30 -4.72
N VAL A 157 -35.61 -13.03 -5.96
CA VAL A 157 -34.80 -11.86 -6.31
C VAL A 157 -35.63 -10.93 -7.19
N GLU A 158 -35.73 -9.67 -6.79
CA GLU A 158 -36.37 -8.60 -7.56
C GLU A 158 -35.31 -7.75 -8.26
N ILE A 159 -35.50 -7.49 -9.56
CA ILE A 159 -34.66 -6.59 -10.33
C ILE A 159 -35.05 -5.15 -10.00
N THR A 160 -34.09 -4.33 -9.59
CA THR A 160 -34.34 -2.95 -9.12
C THR A 160 -34.00 -1.87 -10.15
N GLU A 161 -33.35 -2.26 -11.25
CA GLU A 161 -32.79 -1.36 -12.25
C GLU A 161 -32.90 -1.96 -13.67
N GLY A 162 -32.91 -1.11 -14.70
CA GLY A 162 -32.94 -1.55 -16.09
C GLY A 162 -34.35 -1.83 -16.63
N LYS A 163 -34.41 -2.45 -17.81
CA LYS A 163 -35.65 -2.68 -18.56
C LYS A 163 -36.64 -3.64 -17.88
N ASP A 164 -36.13 -4.58 -17.09
CA ASP A 164 -36.92 -5.61 -16.41
C ASP A 164 -37.16 -5.27 -14.92
N LYS A 165 -37.09 -3.99 -14.56
CA LYS A 165 -37.31 -3.51 -13.19
C LYS A 165 -38.68 -3.96 -12.65
N GLY A 166 -38.68 -4.50 -11.42
CA GLY A 166 -39.85 -5.06 -10.74
C GLY A 166 -40.10 -6.53 -11.06
N HIS A 167 -39.46 -7.10 -12.08
CA HIS A 167 -39.53 -8.54 -12.34
C HIS A 167 -38.87 -9.30 -11.20
N ARG A 168 -39.50 -10.41 -10.79
CA ARG A 168 -38.98 -11.33 -9.78
C ARG A 168 -38.69 -12.69 -10.36
N TYR A 169 -37.60 -13.31 -9.94
CA TYR A 169 -37.27 -14.68 -10.32
C TYR A 169 -36.70 -15.44 -9.13
N PRO A 170 -36.85 -16.76 -9.11
CA PRO A 170 -36.24 -17.60 -8.08
C PRO A 170 -34.76 -17.85 -8.41
N GLU A 171 -33.90 -17.70 -7.41
CA GLU A 171 -32.49 -18.08 -7.43
C GLU A 171 -32.30 -19.23 -6.44
N LEU A 172 -31.75 -20.35 -6.92
CA LEU A 172 -31.48 -21.52 -6.08
C LEU A 172 -30.07 -21.45 -5.51
N ILE A 173 -29.94 -21.50 -4.19
CA ILE A 173 -28.68 -21.50 -3.46
C ILE A 173 -28.42 -22.90 -2.93
N ARG A 174 -27.32 -23.50 -3.37
CA ARG A 174 -26.92 -24.84 -2.95
C ARG A 174 -26.24 -24.80 -1.56
N PRO A 175 -26.28 -25.89 -0.77
CA PRO A 175 -25.68 -25.93 0.57
C PRO A 175 -24.16 -25.69 0.59
N ASP A 176 -23.47 -26.05 -0.49
CA ASP A 176 -22.03 -25.85 -0.70
C ASP A 176 -21.67 -24.48 -1.28
N ALA A 177 -22.66 -23.60 -1.50
CA ALA A 177 -22.40 -22.26 -1.96
C ALA A 177 -21.60 -21.46 -0.91
N SER A 178 -20.50 -20.85 -1.34
CA SER A 178 -19.68 -19.98 -0.48
C SER A 178 -20.41 -18.71 -0.03
N ARG A 179 -21.48 -18.33 -0.73
CA ARG A 179 -22.31 -17.17 -0.45
C ARG A 179 -23.70 -17.59 -0.03
N ARG A 180 -24.11 -17.12 1.16
CA ARG A 180 -25.52 -17.14 1.59
C ARG A 180 -26.16 -15.78 1.36
N LEU A 181 -27.44 -15.78 1.04
CA LEU A 181 -28.23 -14.56 0.85
C LEU A 181 -29.17 -14.36 2.06
N HIS A 182 -29.63 -13.13 2.26
CA HIS A 182 -30.57 -12.75 3.31
C HIS A 182 -31.70 -11.91 2.72
N ALA A 183 -32.89 -12.02 3.29
CA ALA A 183 -34.01 -11.15 2.91
C ALA A 183 -33.64 -9.67 3.12
N GLY A 184 -33.95 -8.84 2.12
CA GLY A 184 -33.61 -7.42 2.10
C GLY A 184 -32.22 -7.09 1.54
N GLN A 185 -31.37 -8.10 1.28
CA GLN A 185 -30.00 -7.91 0.81
C GLN A 185 -29.98 -7.39 -0.64
N LEU A 186 -29.14 -6.38 -0.89
CA LEU A 186 -28.85 -5.91 -2.24
C LEU A 186 -27.93 -6.91 -2.94
N VAL A 187 -28.20 -7.18 -4.21
CA VAL A 187 -27.44 -8.13 -5.03
C VAL A 187 -27.11 -7.53 -6.39
N VAL A 188 -26.04 -8.02 -7.00
CA VAL A 188 -25.62 -7.71 -8.36
C VAL A 188 -26.01 -8.91 -9.23
N LEU A 189 -26.75 -8.64 -10.29
CA LEU A 189 -27.29 -9.65 -11.19
C LEU A 189 -26.53 -9.61 -12.49
N ALA A 190 -26.07 -10.77 -12.96
CA ALA A 190 -25.59 -10.92 -14.33
C ALA A 190 -26.80 -11.03 -15.26
N TYR A 191 -26.78 -10.30 -16.37
CA TYR A 191 -27.81 -10.30 -17.40
C TYR A 191 -27.29 -10.94 -18.69
N ALA A 192 -27.99 -11.98 -19.17
CA ALA A 192 -27.73 -12.68 -20.41
C ALA A 192 -28.92 -12.52 -21.37
N PRO A 193 -28.87 -11.60 -22.35
CA PRO A 193 -30.03 -11.26 -23.18
C PRO A 193 -30.53 -12.42 -24.05
N ASP A 194 -29.63 -13.28 -24.50
CA ASP A 194 -29.94 -14.39 -25.41
C ASP A 194 -30.37 -15.67 -24.68
N ALA A 195 -30.34 -15.67 -23.35
CA ALA A 195 -30.77 -16.82 -22.56
C ALA A 195 -32.31 -16.93 -22.53
N PRO A 196 -32.89 -18.13 -22.32
CA PRO A 196 -34.31 -18.29 -22.04
C PRO A 196 -34.71 -17.42 -20.83
N ARG A 197 -35.91 -16.83 -20.83
CA ARG A 197 -36.36 -15.87 -19.78
C ARG A 197 -36.10 -16.33 -18.35
N ALA A 198 -36.25 -17.63 -18.06
CA ALA A 198 -36.02 -18.20 -16.73
C ALA A 198 -34.54 -18.14 -16.27
N LEU A 199 -33.59 -17.98 -17.20
CA LEU A 199 -32.14 -18.01 -16.96
C LEU A 199 -31.45 -16.70 -17.39
N GLN A 200 -32.22 -15.68 -17.77
CA GLN A 200 -31.66 -14.39 -18.20
C GLN A 200 -30.95 -13.62 -17.09
N TYR A 201 -31.29 -13.93 -15.83
CA TYR A 201 -30.72 -13.29 -14.66
C TYR A 201 -30.19 -14.33 -13.69
N SER A 202 -29.00 -14.07 -13.15
CA SER A 202 -28.45 -14.85 -12.05
C SER A 202 -27.68 -13.97 -11.08
N VAL A 203 -27.72 -14.31 -9.79
CA VAL A 203 -27.00 -13.54 -8.76
C VAL A 203 -25.49 -13.78 -8.89
N THR A 204 -24.74 -12.75 -9.29
CA THR A 204 -23.28 -12.83 -9.42
C THR A 204 -22.54 -12.23 -8.21
N ASP A 205 -23.10 -11.19 -7.57
CA ASP A 205 -22.49 -10.59 -6.37
C ASP A 205 -23.51 -9.95 -5.40
N VAL A 206 -23.02 -9.35 -4.31
CA VAL A 206 -23.78 -8.61 -3.30
C VAL A 206 -23.50 -7.11 -3.44
N GLY A 207 -24.54 -6.28 -3.31
CA GLY A 207 -24.41 -4.82 -3.33
C GLY A 207 -23.78 -4.29 -2.04
N ARG A 208 -22.46 -4.09 -2.03
CA ARG A 208 -21.68 -3.58 -0.89
C ARG A 208 -21.46 -2.06 -0.87
N THR A 209 -22.08 -1.34 -1.81
CA THR A 209 -21.90 0.11 -1.94
C THR A 209 -22.18 0.88 -0.65
N PRO A 210 -23.29 0.65 0.09
CA PRO A 210 -23.56 1.42 1.31
C PRO A 210 -22.50 1.29 2.43
N PRO A 211 -22.10 0.08 2.89
CA PRO A 211 -21.08 -0.03 3.94
C PRO A 211 -19.71 0.48 3.48
N MET A 212 -19.35 0.32 2.20
CA MET A 212 -18.08 0.83 1.66
C MET A 212 -18.05 2.35 1.62
N VAL A 213 -19.14 3.01 1.18
CA VAL A 213 -19.25 4.48 1.19
C VAL A 213 -19.23 5.02 2.62
N LEU A 214 -19.91 4.36 3.56
CA LEU A 214 -19.87 4.76 4.97
C LEU A 214 -18.43 4.70 5.52
N LEU A 215 -17.72 3.60 5.29
CA LEU A 215 -16.34 3.45 5.74
C LEU A 215 -15.41 4.50 5.10
N ALA A 216 -15.56 4.75 3.79
CA ALA A 216 -14.81 5.79 3.09
C ALA A 216 -15.10 7.18 3.66
N ALA A 217 -16.35 7.49 3.99
CA ALA A 217 -16.74 8.76 4.61
C ALA A 217 -16.16 8.91 6.02
N VAL A 218 -16.18 7.85 6.84
CA VAL A 218 -15.55 7.84 8.18
C VAL A 218 -14.05 8.05 8.08
N PHE A 219 -13.38 7.35 7.16
CA PHE A 219 -11.96 7.54 6.89
C PHE A 219 -11.64 8.98 6.49
N ALA A 220 -12.37 9.53 5.52
CA ALA A 220 -12.19 10.91 5.06
C ALA A 220 -12.41 11.92 6.20
N LEU A 221 -13.44 11.72 7.03
CA LEU A 221 -13.71 12.56 8.19
C LEU A 221 -12.55 12.55 9.18
N VAL A 222 -12.01 11.38 9.53
CA VAL A 222 -10.88 11.24 10.47
C VAL A 222 -9.63 11.92 9.90
N VAL A 223 -9.32 11.70 8.63
CA VAL A 223 -8.17 12.32 7.95
C VAL A 223 -8.28 13.84 7.94
N VAL A 224 -9.45 14.39 7.62
CA VAL A 224 -9.67 15.85 7.61
C VAL A 224 -9.72 16.42 9.04
N ALA A 225 -10.27 15.70 10.01
CA ALA A 225 -10.31 16.14 11.41
C ALA A 225 -8.89 16.26 12.00
N VAL A 226 -8.03 15.29 11.74
CA VAL A 226 -6.64 15.26 12.25
C VAL A 226 -5.71 16.14 11.40
N GLY A 227 -5.77 15.99 10.07
CA GLY A 227 -4.87 16.66 9.12
C GLY A 227 -5.33 18.04 8.65
N ARG A 228 -6.57 18.45 8.94
CA ARG A 228 -7.18 19.72 8.50
C ARG A 228 -7.10 19.86 6.96
N LEU A 229 -6.69 21.04 6.48
CA LEU A 229 -6.47 21.29 5.04
C LEU A 229 -5.43 20.35 4.44
N ARG A 230 -4.39 19.95 5.18
CA ARG A 230 -3.41 18.98 4.66
C ARG A 230 -4.02 17.59 4.52
N GLY A 231 -4.91 17.22 5.45
CA GLY A 231 -5.72 16.00 5.35
C GLY A 231 -6.61 16.01 4.11
N LEU A 232 -7.29 17.14 3.83
CA LEU A 232 -8.07 17.29 2.60
C LEU A 232 -7.20 17.16 1.34
N MET A 233 -6.04 17.81 1.30
CA MET A 233 -5.12 17.71 0.15
C MET A 233 -4.60 16.28 -0.05
N ALA A 234 -4.39 15.52 1.02
CA ALA A 234 -4.03 14.10 0.92
C ALA A 234 -5.15 13.25 0.30
N LEU A 235 -6.42 13.53 0.61
CA LEU A 235 -7.56 12.87 -0.03
C LEU A 235 -7.67 13.24 -1.52
N VAL A 236 -7.44 14.51 -1.87
CA VAL A 236 -7.41 14.94 -3.28
C VAL A 236 -6.25 14.28 -4.01
N ALA A 237 -5.06 14.21 -3.41
CA ALA A 237 -3.91 13.51 -3.98
C ALA A 237 -4.24 12.03 -4.23
N LEU A 238 -4.85 11.34 -3.27
CA LEU A 238 -5.30 9.95 -3.42
C LEU A 238 -6.29 9.78 -4.57
N ALA A 239 -7.26 10.68 -4.70
CA ALA A 239 -8.22 10.67 -5.80
C ALA A 239 -7.51 10.87 -7.15
N VAL A 240 -6.56 11.82 -7.25
CA VAL A 240 -5.78 12.02 -8.47
C VAL A 240 -4.92 10.80 -8.80
N SER A 241 -4.30 10.16 -7.81
CA SER A 241 -3.56 8.91 -8.01
C SER A 241 -4.43 7.82 -8.63
N PHE A 242 -5.65 7.66 -8.11
CA PHE A 242 -6.64 6.74 -8.66
C PHE A 242 -7.02 7.10 -10.10
N LEU A 243 -7.25 8.39 -10.39
CA LEU A 243 -7.54 8.85 -11.75
C LEU A 243 -6.39 8.55 -12.72
N VAL A 244 -5.14 8.77 -12.33
CA VAL A 244 -3.98 8.42 -13.17
C VAL A 244 -3.89 6.91 -13.40
N LEU A 245 -4.17 6.09 -12.38
CA LEU A 245 -4.21 4.64 -12.54
C LEU A 245 -5.31 4.20 -13.52
N THR A 246 -6.53 4.71 -13.36
CA THR A 246 -7.70 4.27 -14.12
C THR A 246 -7.78 4.86 -15.53
N PHE A 247 -7.36 6.11 -15.74
CA PHE A 247 -7.50 6.81 -17.02
C PHE A 247 -6.22 6.91 -17.83
N PHE A 248 -5.04 6.63 -17.24
CA PHE A 248 -3.78 6.64 -17.96
C PHE A 248 -3.07 5.28 -17.91
N ILE A 249 -2.71 4.78 -16.72
CA ILE A 249 -1.87 3.57 -16.61
C ILE A 249 -2.57 2.34 -17.18
N LEU A 250 -3.77 2.02 -16.69
CA LEU A 250 -4.48 0.81 -17.11
C LEU A 250 -4.86 0.86 -18.60
N PRO A 251 -5.48 1.92 -19.14
CA PRO A 251 -5.85 1.93 -20.55
C PRO A 251 -4.63 1.94 -21.48
N ALA A 252 -3.54 2.63 -21.14
CA ALA A 252 -2.33 2.62 -21.96
C ALA A 252 -1.71 1.21 -22.07
N ILE A 253 -1.74 0.43 -20.99
CA ILE A 253 -1.30 -0.98 -20.99
C ILE A 253 -2.22 -1.83 -21.86
N LEU A 254 -3.54 -1.64 -21.76
CA LEU A 254 -4.53 -2.37 -22.57
C LEU A 254 -4.41 -2.06 -24.07
N GLU A 255 -3.97 -0.86 -24.44
CA GLU A 255 -3.65 -0.49 -25.84
C GLU A 255 -2.31 -1.06 -26.32
N GLY A 256 -1.60 -1.84 -25.50
CA GLY A 256 -0.35 -2.52 -25.85
C GLY A 256 0.91 -1.69 -25.60
N SER A 257 0.82 -0.56 -24.88
CA SER A 257 2.02 0.17 -24.47
C SER A 257 2.86 -0.66 -23.49
N ASN A 258 4.18 -0.44 -23.51
CA ASN A 258 5.10 -1.14 -22.61
C ASN A 258 4.75 -0.84 -21.13
N PRO A 259 4.38 -1.85 -20.30
CA PRO A 259 3.90 -1.61 -18.94
C PRO A 259 4.94 -0.95 -18.03
N LEU A 260 6.23 -1.25 -18.20
CA LEU A 260 7.31 -0.63 -17.44
C LEU A 260 7.38 0.88 -17.70
N VAL A 261 7.39 1.29 -18.98
CA VAL A 261 7.48 2.72 -19.34
C VAL A 261 6.25 3.47 -18.83
N VAL A 262 5.05 2.89 -19.03
CA VAL A 262 3.80 3.47 -18.53
C VAL A 262 3.82 3.63 -17.01
N ALA A 263 4.30 2.61 -16.28
CA ALA A 263 4.42 2.67 -14.83
C ALA A 263 5.43 3.72 -14.36
N VAL A 264 6.58 3.86 -15.02
CA VAL A 264 7.56 4.90 -14.68
C VAL A 264 6.97 6.30 -14.88
N VAL A 265 6.32 6.55 -16.02
CA VAL A 265 5.68 7.85 -16.30
C VAL A 265 4.52 8.11 -15.33
N GLY A 266 3.65 7.12 -15.14
CA GLY A 266 2.47 7.21 -14.27
C GLY A 266 2.83 7.39 -12.80
N ALA A 267 3.74 6.58 -12.27
CA ALA A 267 4.24 6.72 -10.89
C ALA A 267 4.93 8.08 -10.67
N SER A 268 5.71 8.54 -11.66
CA SER A 268 6.35 9.86 -11.59
C SER A 268 5.33 11.01 -11.60
N ALA A 269 4.27 10.89 -12.40
CA ALA A 269 3.18 11.86 -12.43
C ALA A 269 2.42 11.89 -11.09
N ILE A 270 2.05 10.70 -10.58
CA ILE A 270 1.39 10.54 -9.28
C ILE A 270 2.23 11.19 -8.17
N MET A 271 3.52 10.85 -8.09
CA MET A 271 4.46 11.37 -7.12
C MET A 271 4.58 12.90 -7.19
N LEU A 272 4.81 13.46 -8.38
CA LEU A 272 4.95 14.92 -8.57
C LEU A 272 3.68 15.65 -8.12
N ILE A 273 2.51 15.16 -8.55
CA ILE A 273 1.23 15.79 -8.19
C ILE A 273 0.98 15.66 -6.69
N ALA A 274 1.09 14.45 -6.14
CA ALA A 274 0.80 14.17 -4.73
C ALA A 274 1.72 14.96 -3.79
N LEU A 275 3.05 14.92 -4.00
CA LEU A 275 4.00 15.59 -3.11
C LEU A 275 3.83 17.12 -3.13
N TYR A 276 3.68 17.72 -4.31
CA TYR A 276 3.51 19.17 -4.39
C TYR A 276 2.13 19.65 -3.95
N LEU A 277 1.08 18.84 -4.12
CA LEU A 277 -0.25 19.15 -3.61
C LEU A 277 -0.30 19.08 -2.07
N CYS A 278 0.31 18.06 -1.46
CA CYS A 278 0.29 17.84 -0.02
C CYS A 278 1.25 18.76 0.76
N HIS A 279 2.46 18.99 0.22
CA HIS A 279 3.53 19.69 0.94
C HIS A 279 3.85 21.09 0.39
N GLY A 280 3.26 21.46 -0.76
CA GLY A 280 3.50 22.74 -1.42
C GLY A 280 4.86 22.82 -2.12
N LEU A 281 5.04 23.88 -2.91
CA LEU A 281 6.27 24.15 -3.64
C LEU A 281 7.36 24.67 -2.71
N SER A 282 8.29 23.80 -2.30
CA SER A 282 9.40 24.18 -1.42
C SER A 282 10.67 23.37 -1.74
N ALA A 283 11.84 23.90 -1.36
CA ALA A 283 13.10 23.17 -1.50
C ALA A 283 13.09 21.85 -0.70
N ARG A 284 12.35 21.81 0.42
CA ARG A 284 12.09 20.61 1.20
C ARG A 284 11.35 19.57 0.35
N THR A 285 10.19 19.94 -0.19
CA THR A 285 9.39 19.04 -1.05
C THR A 285 10.18 18.55 -2.25
N SER A 286 10.94 19.43 -2.90
CA SER A 286 11.77 19.09 -4.04
C SER A 286 12.90 18.11 -3.71
N VAL A 287 13.50 18.18 -2.52
CA VAL A 287 14.47 17.17 -2.07
C VAL A 287 13.81 15.82 -1.85
N ALA A 288 12.62 15.79 -1.25
CA ALA A 288 11.85 14.55 -1.10
C ALA A 288 11.60 13.92 -2.47
N VAL A 289 11.09 14.68 -3.44
CA VAL A 289 10.90 14.24 -4.84
C VAL A 289 12.16 13.64 -5.43
N LEU A 290 13.32 14.29 -5.32
CA LEU A 290 14.59 13.76 -5.83
C LEU A 290 15.01 12.45 -5.14
N GLY A 291 14.76 12.34 -3.83
CA GLY A 291 14.97 11.12 -3.07
C GLY A 291 14.09 9.98 -3.60
N THR A 292 12.79 10.24 -3.77
CA THR A 292 11.83 9.25 -4.29
C THR A 292 12.20 8.80 -5.69
N LEU A 293 12.56 9.73 -6.58
CA LEU A 293 12.98 9.40 -7.95
C LEU A 293 14.24 8.53 -7.99
N THR A 294 15.21 8.84 -7.15
CA THR A 294 16.45 8.05 -7.08
C THR A 294 16.15 6.63 -6.60
N SER A 295 15.27 6.48 -5.61
CA SER A 295 14.84 5.17 -5.11
C SER A 295 13.96 4.40 -6.10
N LEU A 296 13.03 5.05 -6.79
CA LEU A 296 12.23 4.43 -7.84
C LEU A 296 13.09 3.96 -9.00
N LEU A 297 14.09 4.74 -9.41
CA LEU A 297 15.06 4.33 -10.41
C LEU A 297 15.83 3.08 -9.96
N LEU A 298 16.30 3.06 -8.71
CA LEU A 298 16.97 1.88 -8.15
C LEU A 298 16.05 0.66 -8.14
N ILE A 299 14.79 0.81 -7.75
CA ILE A 299 13.77 -0.26 -7.75
C ILE A 299 13.52 -0.76 -9.17
N GLY A 300 13.39 0.14 -10.15
CA GLY A 300 13.19 -0.24 -11.54
C GLY A 300 14.38 -1.03 -12.10
N VAL A 301 15.61 -0.57 -11.82
CA VAL A 301 16.85 -1.25 -12.24
C VAL A 301 16.96 -2.63 -11.58
N LEU A 302 16.85 -2.69 -10.25
CA LEU A 302 16.92 -3.96 -9.52
C LEU A 302 15.79 -4.91 -9.90
N GLY A 303 14.56 -4.40 -10.02
CA GLY A 303 13.39 -5.17 -10.43
C GLY A 303 13.59 -5.79 -11.81
N SER A 304 13.97 -4.99 -12.81
CA SER A 304 14.24 -5.50 -14.16
C SER A 304 15.34 -6.57 -14.19
N LEU A 305 16.40 -6.39 -13.39
CA LEU A 305 17.51 -7.34 -13.30
C LEU A 305 17.09 -8.65 -12.63
N PHE A 306 16.47 -8.58 -11.46
CA PHE A 306 16.14 -9.76 -10.66
C PHE A 306 14.92 -10.51 -11.20
N ILE A 307 13.92 -9.83 -11.77
CA ILE A 307 12.80 -10.49 -12.47
C ILE A 307 13.32 -11.28 -13.67
N GLY A 308 14.18 -10.66 -14.49
CA GLY A 308 14.80 -11.34 -15.62
C GLY A 308 15.72 -12.49 -15.20
N TRP A 309 16.53 -12.30 -14.15
CA TRP A 309 17.47 -13.32 -13.68
C TRP A 309 16.77 -14.51 -13.00
N ALA A 310 15.66 -14.27 -12.30
CA ALA A 310 14.83 -15.32 -11.71
C ALA A 310 13.84 -15.95 -12.71
N ALA A 311 13.86 -15.53 -13.98
CA ALA A 311 12.96 -16.00 -15.03
C ALA A 311 11.47 -15.90 -14.65
N LEU A 312 11.09 -14.84 -13.92
CA LEU A 312 9.71 -14.61 -13.51
C LEU A 312 8.89 -14.12 -14.70
N THR A 313 7.87 -14.88 -15.08
CA THR A 313 6.98 -14.54 -16.18
C THR A 313 5.92 -13.53 -15.78
N GLY A 314 5.56 -13.50 -14.49
CA GLY A 314 4.47 -12.67 -13.95
C GLY A 314 3.08 -13.22 -14.24
N ASN A 315 2.97 -14.46 -14.74
CA ASN A 315 1.72 -15.14 -14.99
C ASN A 315 1.45 -16.19 -13.89
N THR A 316 1.10 -15.72 -12.70
CA THR A 316 1.10 -16.53 -11.48
C THR A 316 -0.29 -16.82 -10.91
N ASP A 317 -1.34 -16.13 -11.34
CA ASP A 317 -2.72 -16.38 -10.91
C ASP A 317 -3.74 -16.48 -12.06
N ASP A 318 -4.97 -16.84 -11.73
CA ASP A 318 -6.07 -16.97 -12.70
C ASP A 318 -6.35 -15.65 -13.45
N ASN A 319 -6.14 -14.50 -12.81
CA ASN A 319 -6.35 -13.20 -13.43
C ASN A 319 -5.28 -12.91 -14.47
N THR A 320 -4.01 -13.12 -14.13
CA THR A 320 -2.89 -12.96 -15.07
C THR A 320 -3.01 -13.95 -16.23
N GLY A 321 -3.49 -15.17 -15.96
CA GLY A 321 -3.74 -16.17 -17.00
C GLY A 321 -4.85 -15.76 -17.96
N LEU A 322 -5.95 -15.20 -17.43
CA LEU A 322 -7.03 -14.64 -18.25
C LEU A 322 -6.58 -13.43 -19.07
N ILE A 323 -5.80 -12.52 -18.49
CA ILE A 323 -5.24 -11.39 -19.24
C ILE A 323 -4.32 -11.91 -20.35
N HIS A 324 -3.51 -12.94 -20.11
CA HIS A 324 -2.65 -13.52 -21.15
C HIS A 324 -3.47 -14.14 -22.29
N GLY A 325 -4.58 -14.80 -21.96
CA GLY A 325 -5.47 -15.40 -22.95
C GLY A 325 -6.26 -14.37 -23.77
N LEU A 326 -6.73 -13.28 -23.14
CA LEU A 326 -7.54 -12.25 -23.80
C LEU A 326 -6.70 -11.17 -24.49
N TYR A 327 -5.54 -10.84 -23.93
CA TYR A 327 -4.62 -9.80 -24.39
C TYR A 327 -3.18 -10.36 -24.48
N PRO A 328 -2.89 -11.27 -25.43
CA PRO A 328 -1.62 -11.98 -25.51
C PRO A 328 -0.41 -11.08 -25.85
N HIS A 329 -0.65 -9.84 -26.25
CA HIS A 329 0.36 -8.84 -26.58
C HIS A 329 0.85 -8.05 -25.35
N ILE A 330 0.20 -8.18 -24.19
CA ILE A 330 0.66 -7.54 -22.94
C ILE A 330 1.83 -8.34 -22.37
N ASP A 331 2.95 -7.65 -22.13
CA ASP A 331 4.11 -8.20 -21.45
C ASP A 331 3.83 -8.37 -19.94
N MET A 332 3.63 -9.62 -19.50
CA MET A 332 3.33 -9.95 -18.10
C MET A 332 4.49 -9.67 -17.15
N SER A 333 5.72 -9.87 -17.60
CA SER A 333 6.91 -9.58 -16.79
C SER A 333 7.06 -8.06 -16.57
N GLY A 334 6.72 -7.28 -17.59
CA GLY A 334 6.60 -5.82 -17.51
C GLY A 334 5.47 -5.39 -16.58
N LEU A 335 4.32 -6.07 -16.61
CA LEU A 335 3.18 -5.80 -15.72
C LEU A 335 3.52 -6.08 -14.25
N LEU A 336 4.26 -7.15 -13.99
CA LEU A 336 4.83 -7.43 -12.67
C LEU A 336 5.74 -6.29 -12.20
N LEU A 337 6.69 -5.86 -13.03
CA LEU A 337 7.59 -4.75 -12.69
C LEU A 337 6.85 -3.42 -12.49
N ALA A 338 5.80 -3.15 -13.27
CA ALA A 338 4.90 -2.02 -13.08
C ALA A 338 4.23 -2.07 -11.69
N GLY A 339 3.74 -3.24 -11.28
CA GLY A 339 3.19 -3.48 -9.95
C GLY A 339 4.21 -3.21 -8.83
N VAL A 340 5.46 -3.64 -8.99
CA VAL A 340 6.55 -3.37 -8.03
C VAL A 340 6.79 -1.86 -7.88
N LEU A 341 6.87 -1.12 -9.00
CA LEU A 341 7.11 0.33 -8.99
C LEU A 341 5.96 1.11 -8.35
N ILE A 342 4.73 0.85 -8.79
CA ILE A 342 3.53 1.52 -8.29
C ILE A 342 3.30 1.19 -6.80
N GLY A 343 3.44 -0.07 -6.41
CA GLY A 343 3.30 -0.51 -5.02
C GLY A 343 4.36 0.10 -4.10
N SER A 344 5.58 0.30 -4.60
CA SER A 344 6.67 0.90 -3.81
C SER A 344 6.53 2.42 -3.63
N LEU A 345 5.92 3.12 -4.59
CA LEU A 345 5.81 4.59 -4.58
C LEU A 345 5.18 5.12 -3.28
N GLY A 346 4.07 4.54 -2.83
CA GLY A 346 3.34 5.03 -1.67
C GLY A 346 4.17 5.00 -0.37
N VAL A 347 5.00 3.97 -0.20
CA VAL A 347 5.88 3.84 0.97
C VAL A 347 7.10 4.76 0.86
N LEU A 348 7.62 4.97 -0.35
CA LEU A 348 8.75 5.87 -0.59
C LEU A 348 8.39 7.33 -0.33
N ASP A 349 7.18 7.75 -0.68
CA ASP A 349 6.72 9.13 -0.46
C ASP A 349 6.72 9.46 1.04
N ASP A 350 6.23 8.55 1.89
CA ASP A 350 6.26 8.73 3.35
C ASP A 350 7.69 8.84 3.90
N VAL A 351 8.56 7.91 3.49
CA VAL A 351 9.94 7.88 4.02
C VAL A 351 10.73 9.11 3.56
N THR A 352 10.67 9.48 2.29
CA THR A 352 11.47 10.61 1.77
C THR A 352 11.00 11.95 2.35
N VAL A 353 9.69 12.16 2.49
CA VAL A 353 9.12 13.35 3.13
C VAL A 353 9.50 13.42 4.60
N THR A 354 9.37 12.32 5.33
CA THR A 354 9.70 12.26 6.76
C THR A 354 11.18 12.47 6.99
N GLN A 355 12.05 11.83 6.20
CA GLN A 355 13.51 12.03 6.30
C GLN A 355 13.92 13.46 5.99
N THR A 356 13.39 14.03 4.92
CA THR A 356 13.64 15.42 4.57
C THR A 356 13.21 16.34 5.70
N SER A 357 12.01 16.14 6.26
CA SER A 357 11.50 16.94 7.36
C SER A 357 12.38 16.83 8.61
N ALA A 358 12.81 15.62 8.97
CA ALA A 358 13.71 15.40 10.11
C ALA A 358 15.04 16.17 9.97
N VAL A 359 15.65 16.16 8.78
CA VAL A 359 16.90 16.91 8.52
C VAL A 359 16.68 18.42 8.64
N TRP A 360 15.55 18.93 8.13
CA TRP A 360 15.20 20.35 8.25
C TRP A 360 14.97 20.77 9.70
N GLU A 361 14.29 19.96 10.50
CA GLU A 361 14.07 20.23 11.92
C GLU A 361 15.39 20.19 12.71
N LEU A 362 16.26 19.20 12.46
CA LEU A 362 17.58 19.13 13.08
C LEU A 362 18.45 20.37 12.77
N HIS A 363 18.40 20.88 11.54
CA HIS A 363 19.14 22.09 11.18
C HIS A 363 18.53 23.36 11.79
N GLN A 364 17.21 23.45 11.87
CA GLN A 364 16.55 24.58 12.53
C GLN A 364 16.86 24.61 14.03
N ALA A 365 16.98 23.44 14.67
CA ALA A 365 17.35 23.32 16.07
C ALA A 365 18.82 23.69 16.36
N ASP A 366 19.76 23.32 15.47
CA ASP A 366 21.17 23.73 15.54
C ASP A 366 21.70 24.12 14.15
N PRO A 367 21.62 25.41 13.78
CA PRO A 367 22.14 25.91 12.50
C PRO A 367 23.66 25.80 12.35
N GLY A 368 24.40 25.71 13.47
CA GLY A 368 25.85 25.60 13.51
C GLY A 368 26.38 24.19 13.21
N MET A 369 25.52 23.18 13.37
CA MET A 369 25.85 21.76 13.19
C MET A 369 26.58 21.51 11.87
N THR A 370 27.72 20.81 11.85
CA THR A 370 28.45 20.53 10.60
C THR A 370 27.66 19.60 9.67
N ARG A 371 27.90 19.65 8.34
CA ARG A 371 27.21 18.79 7.36
C ARG A 371 27.29 17.31 7.71
N ARG A 372 28.47 16.85 8.17
CA ARG A 372 28.72 15.47 8.59
C ARG A 372 27.93 15.11 9.84
N ALA A 373 27.86 16.01 10.82
CA ALA A 373 27.08 15.80 12.03
C ALA A 373 25.58 15.74 11.72
N LEU A 374 25.08 16.65 10.88
CA LEU A 374 23.68 16.67 10.43
C LEU A 374 23.31 15.38 9.68
N TYR A 375 24.17 14.93 8.75
CA TYR A 375 23.97 13.66 8.04
C TYR A 375 23.92 12.45 8.99
N ARG A 376 24.86 12.35 9.93
CA ARG A 376 24.88 11.23 10.91
C ARG A 376 23.67 11.27 11.83
N ALA A 377 23.23 12.46 12.25
CA ALA A 377 22.05 12.62 13.10
C ALA A 377 20.77 12.22 12.35
N GLY A 378 20.57 12.73 11.13
CA GLY A 378 19.44 12.34 10.28
C GLY A 378 19.43 10.85 9.96
N LEU A 379 20.59 10.28 9.60
CA LEU A 379 20.71 8.85 9.29
C LEU A 379 20.41 7.95 10.49
N ARG A 380 20.67 8.41 11.73
CA ARG A 380 20.31 7.67 12.95
C ARG A 380 18.79 7.59 13.10
N ILE A 381 18.09 8.71 12.94
CA ILE A 381 16.61 8.75 12.94
C ILE A 381 16.05 7.85 11.85
N GLY A 382 16.60 7.97 10.63
CA GLY A 382 16.18 7.16 9.50
C GLY A 382 16.37 5.66 9.72
N ARG A 383 17.48 5.23 10.34
CA ARG A 383 17.72 3.81 10.64
C ARG A 383 16.66 3.23 11.57
N ASP A 384 16.27 3.98 12.60
CA ASP A 384 15.24 3.54 13.55
C ASP A 384 13.88 3.40 12.83
N HIS A 385 13.58 4.30 11.88
CA HIS A 385 12.37 4.21 11.05
C HIS A 385 12.39 3.01 10.09
N ILE A 386 13.52 2.76 9.39
CA ILE A 386 13.67 1.64 8.44
C ILE A 386 13.34 0.30 9.12
N ALA A 387 13.88 0.07 10.32
CA ALA A 387 13.68 -1.19 11.02
C ALA A 387 12.18 -1.47 11.25
N SER A 388 11.41 -0.44 11.60
CA SER A 388 9.96 -0.56 11.76
C SER A 388 9.26 -0.79 10.42
N VAL A 389 9.56 0.02 9.39
CA VAL A 389 8.84 -0.03 8.10
C VAL A 389 9.07 -1.35 7.38
N VAL A 390 10.30 -1.89 7.36
CA VAL A 390 10.61 -3.18 6.73
C VAL A 390 9.77 -4.30 7.34
N ASN A 391 9.68 -4.35 8.68
CA ASN A 391 8.86 -5.35 9.36
C ASN A 391 7.38 -5.19 9.02
N THR A 392 6.87 -3.96 9.00
CA THR A 392 5.47 -3.67 8.64
C THR A 392 5.15 -4.11 7.22
N LEU A 393 6.03 -3.86 6.25
CA LEU A 393 5.83 -4.30 4.87
C LEU A 393 5.81 -5.82 4.76
N VAL A 394 6.81 -6.50 5.33
CA VAL A 394 6.89 -7.96 5.29
C VAL A 394 5.63 -8.59 5.91
N LEU A 395 5.18 -8.08 7.06
CA LEU A 395 3.96 -8.57 7.71
C LEU A 395 2.69 -8.28 6.89
N ALA A 396 2.60 -7.13 6.22
CA ALA A 396 1.47 -6.80 5.36
C ALA A 396 1.38 -7.73 4.15
N TYR A 397 2.50 -7.98 3.47
CA TYR A 397 2.55 -8.90 2.33
C TYR A 397 2.33 -10.36 2.75
N ALA A 398 2.98 -10.81 3.84
CA ALA A 398 2.74 -12.14 4.40
C ALA A 398 1.27 -12.32 4.83
N GLY A 399 0.66 -11.28 5.40
CA GLY A 399 -0.75 -11.24 5.75
C GLY A 399 -1.68 -11.39 4.55
N ALA A 400 -1.37 -10.70 3.44
CA ALA A 400 -2.11 -10.85 2.19
C ALA A 400 -1.93 -12.24 1.55
N ALA A 401 -0.76 -12.87 1.73
CA ALA A 401 -0.45 -14.19 1.22
C ALA A 401 -0.95 -15.36 2.11
N LEU A 402 -1.63 -15.10 3.24
CA LEU A 402 -2.06 -16.15 4.18
C LEU A 402 -2.87 -17.30 3.54
N PRO A 403 -3.85 -17.06 2.64
CA PRO A 403 -4.61 -18.16 2.02
C PRO A 403 -3.72 -19.10 1.20
N LEU A 404 -2.72 -18.54 0.52
CA LEU A 404 -1.76 -19.26 -0.29
C LEU A 404 -0.77 -20.04 0.59
N LEU A 405 -0.30 -19.44 1.70
CA LEU A 405 0.51 -20.14 2.69
C LEU A 405 -0.25 -21.31 3.34
N LEU A 406 -1.56 -21.12 3.61
CA LEU A 406 -2.43 -22.18 4.11
C LEU A 406 -2.60 -23.30 3.08
N LEU A 407 -2.77 -22.98 1.80
CA LEU A 407 -2.88 -23.98 0.73
C LEU A 407 -1.64 -24.88 0.67
N PHE A 408 -0.44 -24.30 0.76
CA PHE A 408 0.81 -25.09 0.79
C PHE A 408 0.97 -25.89 2.09
N SER A 409 0.50 -25.35 3.21
CA SER A 409 0.47 -26.09 4.47
C SER A 409 -0.43 -27.33 4.38
N LEU A 410 -1.61 -27.19 3.77
CA LEU A 410 -2.53 -28.32 3.51
C LEU A 410 -1.94 -29.32 2.51
N ALA A 411 -1.25 -28.84 1.48
CA ALA A 411 -0.56 -29.68 0.50
C ALA A 411 0.70 -30.38 1.06
N ARG A 412 1.12 -30.05 2.29
CA ARG A 412 2.35 -30.55 2.94
C ARG A 412 3.60 -30.33 2.08
N SER A 413 3.66 -29.19 1.38
CA SER A 413 4.78 -28.84 0.52
C SER A 413 6.01 -28.43 1.34
N ASP A 414 7.21 -28.74 0.82
CA ASP A 414 8.46 -28.30 1.43
C ASP A 414 8.63 -26.78 1.33
N VAL A 415 9.11 -26.14 2.40
CA VAL A 415 9.24 -24.67 2.48
C VAL A 415 10.21 -24.14 1.43
N GLY A 416 11.30 -24.86 1.15
CA GLY A 416 12.25 -24.48 0.13
C GLY A 416 11.64 -24.53 -1.27
N ALA A 417 10.96 -25.63 -1.59
CA ALA A 417 10.27 -25.80 -2.86
C ALA A 417 9.17 -24.72 -3.08
N VAL A 418 8.42 -24.40 -2.03
CA VAL A 418 7.42 -23.32 -2.03
C VAL A 418 8.07 -21.97 -2.26
N ALA A 419 9.14 -21.64 -1.54
CA ALA A 419 9.83 -20.36 -1.66
C ALA A 419 10.45 -20.14 -3.05
N THR A 420 10.86 -21.21 -3.74
CA THR A 420 11.40 -21.15 -5.12
C THR A 420 10.33 -21.31 -6.21
N SER A 421 9.07 -21.53 -5.84
CA SER A 421 7.97 -21.51 -6.82
C SER A 421 7.78 -20.11 -7.37
N GLU A 422 7.34 -19.96 -8.62
CA GLU A 422 7.18 -18.64 -9.24
C GLU A 422 6.19 -17.75 -8.45
N LEU A 423 5.07 -18.32 -8.01
CA LEU A 423 4.02 -17.65 -7.23
C LEU A 423 4.56 -16.97 -5.95
N VAL A 424 5.45 -17.63 -5.22
CA VAL A 424 6.05 -17.09 -3.99
C VAL A 424 7.33 -16.32 -4.27
N GLY A 425 8.12 -16.78 -5.23
CA GLY A 425 9.36 -16.14 -5.68
C GLY A 425 9.11 -14.73 -6.20
N GLU A 426 8.01 -14.52 -6.93
CA GLU A 426 7.54 -13.20 -7.37
C GLU A 426 7.33 -12.25 -6.18
N GLU A 427 6.62 -12.70 -5.14
CA GLU A 427 6.34 -11.90 -3.95
C GLU A 427 7.62 -11.62 -3.13
N ILE A 428 8.52 -12.59 -3.04
CA ILE A 428 9.83 -12.43 -2.40
C ILE A 428 10.65 -11.38 -3.16
N VAL A 429 10.76 -11.48 -4.49
CA VAL A 429 11.52 -10.52 -5.30
C VAL A 429 10.90 -9.13 -5.19
N ARG A 430 9.57 -9.01 -5.30
CA ARG A 430 8.83 -7.74 -5.10
C ARG A 430 9.14 -7.11 -3.75
N THR A 431 9.02 -7.89 -2.67
CA THR A 431 9.25 -7.42 -1.30
C THR A 431 10.70 -7.01 -1.08
N LEU A 432 11.67 -7.81 -1.54
CA LEU A 432 13.10 -7.53 -1.36
C LEU A 432 13.55 -6.32 -2.19
N VAL A 433 13.17 -6.24 -3.46
CA VAL A 433 13.52 -5.10 -4.33
C VAL A 433 12.91 -3.81 -3.79
N GLY A 434 11.62 -3.82 -3.41
CA GLY A 434 10.96 -2.67 -2.78
C GLY A 434 11.64 -2.25 -1.47
N SER A 435 11.99 -3.21 -0.61
CA SER A 435 12.69 -2.96 0.66
C SER A 435 14.10 -2.40 0.46
N ILE A 436 14.86 -2.87 -0.54
CA ILE A 436 16.18 -2.30 -0.87
C ILE A 436 16.03 -0.85 -1.31
N GLY A 437 15.06 -0.55 -2.18
CA GLY A 437 14.76 0.81 -2.61
C GLY A 437 14.38 1.74 -1.45
N LEU A 438 13.58 1.23 -0.53
CA LEU A 438 13.19 1.91 0.71
C LEU A 438 14.39 2.19 1.62
N VAL A 439 15.20 1.17 1.91
CA VAL A 439 16.42 1.30 2.74
C VAL A 439 17.39 2.29 2.13
N ALA A 440 17.56 2.27 0.80
CA ALA A 440 18.41 3.20 0.07
C ALA A 440 17.86 4.64 0.03
N SER A 441 16.53 4.81 0.10
CA SER A 441 15.89 6.14 0.08
C SER A 441 16.35 7.02 1.24
N VAL A 442 16.58 6.43 2.41
CA VAL A 442 16.95 7.15 3.63
C VAL A 442 18.33 7.81 3.53
N PRO A 443 19.45 7.10 3.26
CA PRO A 443 20.75 7.74 3.12
C PRO A 443 20.79 8.70 1.94
N VAL A 444 20.14 8.38 0.81
CA VAL A 444 20.08 9.26 -0.37
C VAL A 444 19.38 10.58 -0.03
N THR A 445 18.17 10.50 0.54
CA THR A 445 17.36 11.68 0.88
C THR A 445 18.02 12.49 2.00
N THR A 446 18.61 11.83 2.99
CA THR A 446 19.36 12.50 4.06
C THR A 446 20.55 13.26 3.49
N ALA A 447 21.32 12.65 2.58
CA ALA A 447 22.44 13.30 1.91
C ALA A 447 21.97 14.52 1.10
N LEU A 448 20.94 14.37 0.27
CA LEU A 448 20.37 15.47 -0.50
C LEU A 448 19.89 16.61 0.41
N ALA A 449 19.11 16.31 1.44
CA ALA A 449 18.61 17.29 2.40
C ALA A 449 19.75 18.02 3.11
N THR A 450 20.79 17.31 3.56
CA THR A 450 21.93 17.93 4.24
C THR A 450 22.72 18.87 3.32
N LEU A 451 22.87 18.52 2.04
CA LEU A 451 23.55 19.34 1.03
C LEU A 451 22.77 20.61 0.73
N VAL A 452 21.46 20.49 0.53
CA VAL A 452 20.55 21.62 0.27
C VAL A 452 20.54 22.58 1.46
N VAL A 453 20.23 22.08 2.66
CA VAL A 453 20.12 22.91 3.86
C VAL A 453 21.46 23.57 4.24
N SER A 454 22.58 22.88 4.03
CA SER A 454 23.91 23.43 4.37
C SER A 454 24.49 24.36 3.31
N ALA A 455 23.84 24.52 2.15
CA ALA A 455 24.20 25.52 1.15
C ALA A 455 23.63 26.91 1.51
N ASP A 456 22.64 26.97 2.40
CA ASP A 456 22.00 28.22 2.84
C ASP A 456 22.71 28.90 4.02
N ARG A 457 23.89 28.40 4.43
CA ARG A 457 24.72 29.08 5.45
C ARG A 457 25.26 30.39 4.89
N VAL A 458 24.69 31.50 5.35
CA VAL A 458 25.38 32.79 5.32
C VAL A 458 26.62 32.65 6.22
N PRO A 459 27.84 32.91 5.72
CA PRO A 459 29.02 32.95 6.56
C PRO A 459 28.78 33.98 7.66
N HIS A 460 28.76 33.55 8.91
CA HIS A 460 28.89 34.52 10.00
C HIS A 460 30.25 35.19 9.80
N PRO A 461 30.32 36.54 9.76
CA PRO A 461 31.62 37.21 9.82
C PRO A 461 32.33 36.66 11.07
N PRO A 462 33.64 36.35 10.98
CA PRO A 462 34.37 35.90 12.15
C PRO A 462 34.11 36.90 13.25
N SER A 463 33.68 36.43 14.43
CA SER A 463 33.56 37.27 15.61
C SER A 463 34.87 38.03 15.70
N SER A 464 34.82 39.34 15.41
CA SER A 464 35.92 40.24 15.67
C SER A 464 36.33 39.97 17.10
N GLY A 465 37.57 39.53 17.27
CA GLY A 465 38.11 39.26 18.59
C GLY A 465 37.77 40.44 19.48
N VAL A 466 37.08 40.17 20.59
CA VAL A 466 37.03 41.11 21.71
C VAL A 466 38.43 41.10 22.32
N GLY A 467 39.38 41.70 21.60
CA GLY A 467 40.58 42.28 22.14
C GLY A 467 40.15 43.63 22.69
N GLY A 468 39.88 43.66 23.99
CA GLY A 468 39.42 44.86 24.67
C GLY A 468 38.94 44.53 26.07
N VAL A 469 39.87 44.15 26.95
CA VAL A 469 39.67 44.33 28.38
C VAL A 469 39.44 45.83 28.59
N PRO A 470 38.27 46.29 29.05
CA PRO A 470 38.12 47.70 29.41
C PRO A 470 39.05 48.00 30.59
N PRO A 471 39.76 49.15 30.61
CA PRO A 471 40.55 49.53 31.78
C PRO A 471 39.63 49.56 33.00
N ARG A 472 40.00 48.82 34.04
CA ARG A 472 39.32 48.90 35.34
C ARG A 472 39.37 50.35 35.82
N PRO A 473 38.26 50.94 36.30
CA PRO A 473 38.33 52.22 36.98
C PRO A 473 39.24 52.10 38.20
N GLU A 474 40.22 52.98 38.24
CA GLU A 474 41.18 53.14 39.33
C GLU A 474 40.42 53.57 40.59
N VAL A 475 40.35 52.68 41.57
CA VAL A 475 39.79 52.99 42.90
C VAL A 475 40.86 53.74 43.69
N PRO A 476 40.61 54.96 44.18
CA PRO A 476 41.55 55.64 45.07
C PRO A 476 41.77 54.81 46.33
N GLY A 477 43.04 54.51 46.62
CA GLY A 477 43.41 53.64 47.74
C GLY A 477 43.00 54.20 49.11
N PRO A 478 42.63 53.33 50.07
CA PRO A 478 42.50 53.76 51.45
C PRO A 478 43.88 53.92 52.09
N VAL A 479 43.96 54.98 52.88
CA VAL A 479 45.09 55.42 53.68
C VAL A 479 45.54 54.34 54.66
N SER A 480 46.86 54.24 54.80
CA SER A 480 47.61 53.37 55.70
C SER A 480 47.13 53.40 57.16
N ALA A 481 46.99 52.22 57.77
CA ALA A 481 47.17 52.07 59.22
C ALA A 481 47.66 50.64 59.55
N GLY A 482 48.78 50.57 60.29
CA GLY A 482 48.96 49.53 61.31
C GLY A 482 49.63 48.22 60.93
N ARG A 483 50.96 48.25 60.92
CA ARG A 483 51.92 47.21 61.38
C ARG A 483 51.30 46.12 62.28
N LEU A 484 51.66 44.84 62.06
CA LEU A 484 52.35 43.94 63.03
C LEU A 484 52.50 42.48 62.50
N LEU A 485 53.76 42.11 62.23
CA LEU A 485 54.51 40.89 62.57
C LEU A 485 53.89 39.46 62.48
N GLY A 486 54.68 38.57 61.84
CA GLY A 486 54.79 37.13 62.11
C GLY A 486 54.20 36.24 61.01
N GLY A 487 54.85 35.24 60.42
CA GLY A 487 56.12 34.58 60.65
C GLY A 487 56.29 33.52 59.53
N GLY A 488 57.52 33.20 59.17
CA GLY A 488 57.84 32.37 58.00
C GLY A 488 57.44 30.89 58.11
N GLY A 489 57.41 30.22 56.95
CA GLY A 489 57.22 28.76 56.90
C GLY A 489 57.26 28.18 55.49
N ARG A 490 58.46 27.91 55.00
CA ARG A 490 58.72 26.96 53.89
C ARG A 490 58.09 25.59 54.19
N ARG A 491 57.43 24.93 53.23
CA ARG A 491 57.76 23.52 52.92
C ARG A 491 57.24 23.03 51.57
N ARG A 492 58.10 22.20 51.01
CA ARG A 492 58.11 21.45 49.76
C ARG A 492 57.25 20.16 49.83
N LYS A 493 56.92 19.66 48.62
CA LYS A 493 56.57 18.28 48.21
C LYS A 493 55.17 17.82 48.68
N ARG A 494 54.38 17.16 47.85
CA ARG A 494 54.71 16.10 46.87
C ARG A 494 53.70 16.10 45.73
#